data_AF-A0AAW2Y9J8-F1
#
_entry.id   AF-A0AAW2Y9J8-F1
#
_cell.length_a   1.000
_cell.length_b   1.000
_cell.length_c   1.000
_cell.angle_alpha   90.00
_cell.angle_beta   90.00
_cell.angle_gamma   90.00
#
_symmetry.space_group_name_H-M   'P 1'
#
loop_
_entity.id
_entity.type
_entity.pdbx_description
1 polymer ?
#
loop_
_entity_poly.entity_id
_entity_poly.type
_entity_poly.pdbx_seq_one_letter_code
_entity_poly.pdbx_strand_id
1 'polypeptide(L)'
;MGDKGGGTEAQQYVWGGAIPLQIHLHDSEVTTLPPPPPALVALFFYFVYLILAPRIGYLPLLVPQIKPFFSSSLPPGVDTVWFEYNGLPLKWYVLCIA
;
A
#
# COMPACT_ATOMS: atom_id res chain seq x y z
N MET A 1 39.22 26.58 -2.22
CA MET A 1 38.43 25.54 -2.91
C MET A 1 37.36 25.09 -1.93
N GLY A 2 36.14 25.63 -2.05
CA GLY A 2 35.05 25.31 -1.12
C GLY A 2 34.45 23.95 -1.44
N ASP A 3 34.42 23.08 -0.43
CA ASP A 3 33.69 21.82 -0.46
C ASP A 3 32.19 22.10 -0.64
N LYS A 4 31.62 21.62 -1.75
CA LYS A 4 30.18 21.65 -2.06
C LYS A 4 29.59 20.23 -1.94
N GLY A 5 29.99 19.47 -0.92
CA GLY A 5 29.63 18.05 -0.80
C GLY A 5 28.33 17.73 -0.04
N GLY A 6 27.81 18.65 0.78
CA GLY A 6 26.73 18.33 1.73
C GLY A 6 25.33 18.12 1.15
N GLY A 7 25.05 18.66 -0.04
CA GLY A 7 23.70 18.58 -0.64
C GLY A 7 23.34 17.20 -1.22
N THR A 8 24.34 16.46 -1.70
CA THR A 8 24.16 15.21 -2.45
C THR A 8 23.78 14.02 -1.56
N GLU A 9 24.36 13.92 -0.36
CA GLU A 9 24.15 12.77 0.52
C GLU A 9 22.78 12.84 1.20
N ALA A 10 22.38 14.01 1.71
CA ALA A 10 21.06 14.23 2.27
C ALA A 10 19.94 13.98 1.23
N GLN A 11 20.15 14.40 -0.02
CA GLN A 11 19.21 14.13 -1.11
C GLN A 11 19.10 12.63 -1.42
N GLN A 12 20.20 11.89 -1.38
CA GLN A 12 20.19 10.43 -1.56
C GLN A 12 19.42 9.72 -0.45
N TYR A 13 19.58 10.13 0.80
CA TYR A 13 18.80 9.57 1.92
C TYR A 13 17.31 9.86 1.80
N VAL A 14 16.96 11.07 1.38
CA VAL A 14 15.57 11.48 1.16
C VAL A 14 14.94 10.68 0.01
N TRP A 15 15.68 10.50 -1.10
CA TRP A 15 15.22 9.75 -2.27
C TRP A 15 15.13 8.23 -2.03
N GLY A 16 16.10 7.67 -1.30
CA GLY A 16 16.13 6.25 -0.93
C GLY A 16 15.22 5.91 0.25
N GLY A 17 14.56 6.90 0.86
CA GLY A 17 13.69 6.69 2.01
C GLY A 17 12.45 5.88 1.64
N ALA A 18 12.21 4.79 2.37
CA ALA A 18 11.01 3.97 2.27
C ALA A 18 10.19 4.00 3.58
N ILE A 19 8.89 3.73 3.48
CA ILE A 19 7.98 3.56 4.61
C ILE A 19 7.40 2.14 4.52
N PRO A 20 7.41 1.37 5.62
CA PRO A 20 6.69 0.10 5.68
C PRO A 20 5.19 0.40 5.71
N LEU A 21 4.48 -0.02 4.66
CA LEU A 21 3.03 0.07 4.57
C LEU A 21 2.41 -1.31 4.76
N GLN A 22 1.35 -1.34 5.55
CA GLN A 22 0.48 -2.49 5.71
C GLN A 22 -0.85 -2.18 5.04
N ILE A 23 -1.14 -2.88 3.95
CA ILE A 23 -2.33 -2.67 3.13
C ILE A 23 -3.33 -3.76 3.47
N HIS A 24 -4.50 -3.34 3.93
CA HIS A 24 -5.61 -4.23 4.22
C HIS A 24 -6.65 -4.13 3.11
N LEU A 25 -7.12 -5.28 2.63
CA LEU A 25 -8.35 -5.29 1.86
C LEU A 25 -9.52 -5.03 2.82
N HIS A 26 -10.40 -4.11 2.46
CA HIS A 26 -11.55 -3.77 3.30
C HIS A 26 -12.54 -4.94 3.36
N ASP A 27 -13.10 -5.22 4.54
CA ASP A 27 -13.96 -6.39 4.77
C ASP A 27 -15.22 -6.41 3.87
N SER A 28 -15.71 -5.25 3.43
CA SER A 28 -16.86 -5.17 2.50
C SER A 28 -16.55 -5.67 1.10
N GLU A 29 -15.28 -5.75 0.73
CA GLU A 29 -14.84 -6.15 -0.62
C GLU A 29 -14.52 -7.65 -0.71
N VAL A 30 -14.57 -8.37 0.42
CA VAL A 30 -14.31 -9.81 0.49
C VAL A 30 -15.56 -10.57 0.06
N THR A 31 -15.60 -11.05 -1.17
CA THR A 31 -16.76 -11.80 -1.71
C THR A 31 -16.57 -13.31 -1.70
N THR A 32 -15.57 -13.85 -0.99
CA THR A 32 -15.32 -15.30 -0.97
C THR A 32 -16.41 -16.01 -0.15
N LEU A 33 -17.44 -16.50 -0.84
CA LEU A 33 -18.26 -17.62 -0.39
C LEU A 33 -17.54 -18.92 -0.78
N PRO A 34 -17.24 -19.85 0.14
CA PRO A 34 -17.90 -20.06 1.43
C PRO A 34 -17.16 -19.46 2.64
N PRO A 35 -17.85 -19.30 3.80
CA PRO A 35 -17.24 -18.83 5.04
C PRO A 35 -16.03 -19.68 5.41
N PRO A 36 -14.89 -19.08 5.78
CA PRO A 36 -13.71 -19.88 6.02
C PRO A 36 -13.84 -20.71 7.31
N PRO A 37 -13.33 -21.95 7.32
CA PRO A 37 -13.36 -22.83 8.50
C PRO A 37 -12.64 -22.20 9.72
N PRO A 38 -12.84 -22.68 10.96
CA PRO A 38 -12.25 -22.14 12.22
C PRO A 38 -10.71 -22.00 12.29
N ALA A 39 -9.99 -22.28 11.20
CA ALA A 39 -8.65 -21.78 10.90
C ALA A 39 -8.61 -20.27 10.51
N LEU A 40 -9.68 -19.51 10.79
CA LEU A 40 -9.85 -18.07 10.53
C LEU A 40 -8.73 -17.18 11.09
N VAL A 41 -7.95 -17.65 12.06
CA VAL A 41 -6.79 -16.91 12.58
C VAL A 41 -5.60 -16.91 11.60
N ALA A 42 -5.49 -17.92 10.72
CA ALA A 42 -4.46 -17.96 9.68
C ALA A 42 -4.83 -17.13 8.42
N LEU A 43 -6.11 -16.77 8.25
CA LEU A 43 -6.61 -16.00 7.12
C LEU A 43 -6.53 -14.49 7.31
N PHE A 44 -6.34 -14.01 8.54
CA PHE A 44 -6.00 -12.61 8.79
C PHE A 44 -4.72 -12.18 8.04
N PHE A 45 -3.82 -13.12 7.73
CA PHE A 45 -2.63 -12.84 6.92
C PHE A 45 -2.90 -12.75 5.41
N TYR A 46 -4.00 -13.30 4.89
CA TYR A 46 -4.25 -13.36 3.45
C TYR A 46 -4.80 -12.05 2.88
N PHE A 47 -5.32 -11.16 3.74
CA PHE A 47 -5.83 -9.84 3.35
C PHE A 47 -4.86 -8.71 3.68
N VAL A 48 -3.63 -9.04 4.08
CA VAL A 48 -2.60 -8.10 4.53
C VAL A 48 -1.41 -8.16 3.60
N TYR A 49 -1.17 -7.08 2.87
CA TYR A 49 -0.01 -6.93 2.00
C TYR A 49 1.01 -5.97 2.61
N LEU A 50 2.25 -6.44 2.83
CA LEU A 50 3.34 -5.63 3.38
C LEU A 50 4.26 -5.17 2.24
N ILE A 51 4.45 -3.86 2.12
CA ILE A 51 5.33 -3.27 1.11
C ILE A 51 6.18 -2.13 1.70
N LEU A 52 7.43 -2.05 1.28
CA LEU A 52 8.26 -0.86 1.50
C LEU A 52 8.01 0.12 0.35
N ALA A 53 7.12 1.07 0.57
CA ALA A 53 6.80 2.08 -0.42
C ALA A 53 7.79 3.26 -0.35
N PRO A 54 8.21 3.83 -1.49
CA PRO A 54 9.04 5.04 -1.49
C PRO A 54 8.27 6.20 -0.87
N ARG A 55 8.94 7.00 -0.03
CA ARG A 55 8.39 8.25 0.53
C ARG A 55 8.01 9.24 -0.58
N ILE A 56 8.84 9.26 -1.62
CA ILE A 56 8.63 10.12 -2.78
C ILE A 56 7.91 9.30 -3.84
N GLY A 57 6.58 9.29 -3.76
CA GLY A 57 5.71 8.58 -4.68
C GLY A 57 4.24 8.87 -4.41
N TYR A 58 3.39 8.47 -5.35
CA TYR A 58 1.93 8.54 -5.22
C TYR A 58 1.37 7.15 -4.94
N LEU A 59 0.38 7.05 -4.04
CA LEU A 59 -0.28 5.79 -3.69
C LEU A 59 -0.80 4.99 -4.90
N PRO A 60 -1.41 5.61 -5.94
CA PRO A 60 -1.87 4.87 -7.12
C PRO A 60 -0.78 4.11 -7.86
N LEU A 61 0.49 4.52 -7.75
CA LEU A 61 1.60 3.82 -8.41
C LEU A 61 1.85 2.43 -7.81
N LEU A 62 1.37 2.18 -6.59
CA LEU A 62 1.46 0.88 -5.94
C LEU A 62 0.34 -0.08 -6.41
N VAL A 63 -0.76 0.44 -6.96
CA VAL A 63 -1.95 -0.35 -7.34
C VAL A 63 -1.62 -1.50 -8.29
N PRO A 64 -0.77 -1.36 -9.33
CA PRO A 64 -0.42 -2.47 -10.21
C PRO A 64 0.30 -3.63 -9.49
N GLN A 65 0.99 -3.35 -8.38
CA GLN A 65 1.65 -4.38 -7.58
C GLN A 65 0.69 -5.03 -6.58
N ILE A 66 -0.25 -4.23 -6.04
CA ILE A 66 -1.20 -4.65 -5.00
C ILE A 66 -2.40 -5.41 -5.60
N LYS A 67 -2.94 -4.95 -6.72
CA LYS A 67 -4.18 -5.49 -7.31
C LYS A 67 -4.08 -6.98 -7.65
N PRO A 68 -2.97 -7.50 -8.23
CA PRO A 68 -2.83 -8.94 -8.47
C PRO A 68 -2.91 -9.78 -7.19
N PHE A 69 -2.41 -9.28 -6.06
CA PHE A 69 -2.45 -10.00 -4.78
C PHE A 69 -3.89 -10.18 -4.28
N PHE A 70 -4.74 -9.15 -4.43
CA PHE A 70 -6.14 -9.21 -4.02
C PHE A 70 -7.11 -9.72 -5.09
N SER A 71 -6.62 -9.95 -6.32
CA SER A 71 -7.46 -10.32 -7.47
C SER A 71 -8.30 -11.59 -7.26
N SER A 72 -7.83 -12.53 -6.42
CA SER A 72 -8.54 -13.76 -6.08
C SER A 72 -9.73 -13.56 -5.12
N SER A 73 -9.73 -12.44 -4.38
CA SER A 73 -10.73 -12.12 -3.36
C SER A 73 -11.70 -11.01 -3.80
N LEU A 74 -11.36 -10.28 -4.86
CA LEU A 74 -12.15 -9.20 -5.42
C LEU A 74 -13.23 -9.72 -6.38
N PRO A 75 -14.42 -9.10 -6.40
CA PRO A 75 -15.45 -9.41 -7.39
C PRO A 75 -15.02 -8.99 -8.81
N PRO A 76 -15.46 -9.73 -9.84
CA PRO A 76 -15.12 -9.39 -11.23
C PRO A 76 -15.74 -8.04 -11.62
N GLY A 77 -14.92 -7.14 -12.20
CA GLY A 77 -15.38 -5.86 -12.74
C GLY A 77 -15.18 -4.62 -11.86
N VAL A 78 -14.56 -4.75 -10.69
CA VAL A 78 -14.17 -3.59 -9.86
C VAL A 78 -12.81 -3.06 -10.31
N ASP A 79 -12.82 -1.90 -10.98
CA ASP A 79 -11.61 -1.22 -11.45
C ASP A 79 -11.25 0.04 -10.65
N THR A 80 -12.16 0.52 -9.80
CA THR A 80 -11.93 1.70 -8.96
C THR A 80 -11.29 1.29 -7.64
N VAL A 81 -10.06 1.74 -7.40
CA VAL A 81 -9.32 1.51 -6.15
C VAL A 81 -9.12 2.85 -5.43
N TRP A 82 -9.39 2.89 -4.14
CA TRP A 82 -9.08 4.01 -3.26
C TRP A 82 -8.41 3.51 -1.99
N PHE A 83 -7.66 4.39 -1.33
CA PHE A 83 -6.98 4.09 -0.08
C PHE A 83 -7.67 4.82 1.07
N GLU A 84 -7.74 4.16 2.22
CA GLU A 84 -8.30 4.71 3.44
C GLU A 84 -7.30 4.50 4.59
N TYR A 85 -7.25 5.46 5.51
CA TYR A 85 -6.51 5.33 6.76
C TYR A 85 -7.38 5.79 7.91
N ASN A 86 -7.64 4.92 8.89
CA ASN A 86 -8.47 5.19 10.07
C ASN A 86 -9.85 5.79 9.73
N GLY A 87 -10.56 5.27 8.73
CA GLY A 87 -11.88 5.79 8.35
C GLY A 87 -11.83 7.03 7.43
N LEU A 88 -10.64 7.53 7.09
CA LEU A 88 -10.48 8.72 6.27
C LEU A 88 -9.94 8.38 4.87
N PRO A 89 -10.65 8.77 3.79
CA PRO A 89 -10.17 8.53 2.44
C PRO A 89 -8.90 9.36 2.18
N LEU A 90 -7.84 8.68 1.77
CA LEU A 90 -6.56 9.31 1.47
C LEU A 90 -6.59 9.97 0.09
N LYS A 91 -6.10 11.22 0.04
CA LYS A 91 -5.93 11.95 -1.22
C LYS A 91 -4.75 11.36 -1.98
N TRP A 92 -5.04 10.70 -3.10
CA TRP A 92 -4.07 9.99 -3.94
C TRP A 92 -2.95 10.86 -4.52
N TYR A 93 -3.15 12.18 -4.64
CA TYR A 93 -2.17 13.14 -5.18
C TYR A 93 -1.28 13.76 -4.11
N VAL A 94 -1.49 13.44 -2.83
CA VAL A 94 -0.60 13.88 -1.76
C VAL A 94 0.57 12.91 -1.73
N LEU A 95 1.77 13.44 -1.92
CA LEU A 95 3.03 12.70 -1.80
C LEU A 95 3.07 11.96 -0.46
N CYS A 96 3.55 10.71 -0.42
CA CYS A 96 3.74 9.92 0.80
C CYS A 96 4.84 10.50 1.73
N ILE A 97 4.68 11.75 2.18
CA ILE A 97 5.51 12.31 3.24
C ILE A 97 4.87 12.02 4.59
N ALA A 98 5.49 11.03 5.26
CA ALA A 98 5.46 10.70 6.69
C ALA A 98 4.10 10.26 7.26
#